data_AF-A0A968TWS2-F1
#
_entry.id   AF-A0A968TWS2-F1
#
_cell.length_a   1.000
_cell.length_b   1.000
_cell.length_c   1.000
_cell.angle_alpha   90.00
_cell.angle_beta   90.00
_cell.angle_gamma   90.00
#
_symmetry.space_group_name_H-M   'P 1'
#
loop_
_entity.id
_entity.type
_entity.pdbx_description
1 polymer ?
#
loop_
_entity_poly.entity_id
_entity_poly.type
_entity_poly.pdbx_seq_one_letter_code
_entity_poly.pdbx_strand_id
1 'polypeptide(L)'
;MLLTRAAWDCLVHAPLIVTPTPAHPALAAFAERTQPSSLDDMTDTLNALVQHGALCVALSGNPHDGPSDMLAALRRLQQDTPFTLHVIAGVSLLQGFYTALEQLTASTLRPATYGTQGSTPADSIQMITLHELARFAGAPLEPASIAGNVRPWIESQQQGTYSPPQASYLVQPVCPVLIWAGGRSLESSTWALIQRRLMPLYPAHHPVVLVRLGMMGEPVAAATSALAALTEQPPFDERTALYLPALA
;
A
#
# COMPACT_ATOMS: atom_id res chain seq x y z
N MET A 1 12.54 -16.04 -2.27
CA MET A 1 12.74 -14.62 -1.98
C MET A 1 13.40 -14.00 -3.18
N LEU A 2 12.78 -12.98 -3.77
CA LEU A 2 13.27 -12.45 -5.04
C LEU A 2 14.10 -11.20 -4.76
N LEU A 3 15.40 -11.37 -4.56
CA LEU A 3 16.33 -10.24 -4.76
C LEU A 3 16.57 -10.12 -6.26
N THR A 4 16.53 -8.90 -6.76
CA THR A 4 17.07 -8.64 -8.09
C THR A 4 18.56 -8.91 -8.06
N ARG A 5 19.14 -9.31 -9.20
CA ARG A 5 20.59 -9.53 -9.30
C ARG A 5 21.38 -8.30 -8.84
N ALA A 6 20.91 -7.11 -9.23
CA ALA A 6 21.50 -5.84 -8.81
C ALA A 6 21.43 -5.62 -7.29
N ALA A 7 20.30 -5.90 -6.64
CA ALA A 7 20.17 -5.77 -5.19
C ALA A 7 21.11 -6.76 -4.46
N TRP A 8 21.23 -7.99 -4.95
CA TRP A 8 22.18 -8.97 -4.43
C TRP A 8 23.62 -8.48 -4.53
N ASP A 9 24.05 -8.04 -5.72
CA ASP A 9 25.41 -7.57 -5.95
C ASP A 9 25.74 -6.37 -5.03
N CYS A 10 24.80 -5.46 -4.80
CA CYS A 10 24.97 -4.38 -3.84
C CYS A 10 25.10 -4.85 -2.39
N LEU A 11 24.27 -5.80 -1.94
CA LEU A 11 24.37 -6.35 -0.58
C LEU A 11 25.70 -7.09 -0.35
N VAL A 12 26.18 -7.80 -1.37
CA VAL A 12 27.48 -8.51 -1.30
C VAL A 12 28.62 -7.52 -1.07
N HIS A 13 28.65 -6.40 -1.79
CA HIS A 13 29.74 -5.43 -1.74
C HIS A 13 29.54 -4.30 -0.71
N ALA A 14 28.39 -4.24 -0.05
CA ALA A 14 28.13 -3.23 0.97
C ALA A 14 29.04 -3.43 2.20
N PRO A 15 29.75 -2.38 2.67
CA PRO A 15 30.52 -2.46 3.91
C PRO A 15 29.61 -2.56 5.14
N LEU A 16 28.42 -1.94 5.07
CA LEU A 16 27.38 -1.98 6.08
C LEU A 16 26.00 -2.02 5.41
N ILE A 17 25.10 -2.83 5.98
CA ILE A 17 23.70 -2.91 5.57
C ILE A 17 22.85 -2.40 6.73
N VAL A 18 22.01 -1.41 6.47
CA VAL A 18 21.04 -0.90 7.45
C VAL A 18 19.62 -1.21 6.99
N THR A 19 18.76 -1.64 7.90
CA THR A 19 17.40 -2.05 7.56
C THR A 19 16.45 -1.94 8.75
N PRO A 20 15.16 -1.64 8.54
CA PRO A 20 14.16 -1.76 9.58
C PRO A 20 13.85 -3.23 9.94
N THR A 21 14.22 -4.20 9.09
CA THR A 21 13.89 -5.63 9.26
C THR A 21 15.15 -6.51 9.24
N PRO A 22 16.03 -6.42 10.26
CA PRO A 22 17.32 -7.13 10.27
C PRO A 22 17.19 -8.66 10.28
N ALA A 23 16.08 -9.18 10.80
CA ALA A 23 15.78 -10.62 10.81
C ALA A 23 15.22 -11.14 9.47
N HIS A 24 15.20 -10.33 8.41
CA HIS A 24 14.65 -10.75 7.12
C HIS A 24 15.51 -11.88 6.50
N PRO A 25 14.90 -12.99 6.01
CA PRO A 25 15.65 -14.12 5.43
C PRO A 25 16.61 -13.73 4.29
N ALA A 26 16.31 -12.64 3.58
CA ALA A 26 17.18 -12.01 2.55
C ALA A 26 18.59 -11.73 3.04
N LEU A 27 18.65 -11.28 4.28
CA LEU A 27 19.82 -10.68 4.88
C LEU A 27 20.53 -11.69 5.79
N ALA A 28 20.02 -12.92 5.90
CA ALA A 28 20.61 -13.96 6.73
C ALA A 28 22.08 -14.24 6.34
N ALA A 29 22.40 -14.22 5.05
CA ALA A 29 23.76 -14.37 4.55
C ALA A 29 24.69 -13.18 4.87
N PHE A 30 24.13 -12.07 5.36
CA PHE A 30 24.83 -10.82 5.64
C PHE A 30 24.64 -10.36 7.08
N ALA A 31 24.22 -11.25 7.98
CA ALA A 31 23.83 -10.91 9.35
C ALA A 31 24.92 -10.13 10.12
N GLU A 32 26.19 -10.50 9.92
CA GLU A 32 27.34 -9.83 10.57
C GLU A 32 27.53 -8.36 10.15
N ARG A 33 27.01 -7.96 8.99
CA ARG A 33 27.08 -6.60 8.45
C ARG A 33 25.72 -5.88 8.48
N THR A 34 24.70 -6.52 9.05
CA THR A 34 23.34 -5.99 9.08
C THR A 34 23.05 -5.35 10.42
N GLN A 35 22.68 -4.08 10.41
CA GLN A 35 22.28 -3.33 11.59
C GLN A 35 20.81 -2.89 11.49
N PRO A 36 20.07 -2.94 12.62
CA PRO A 36 18.77 -2.30 12.68
C PRO A 36 18.92 -0.79 12.49
N SER A 37 18.07 -0.20 11.66
CA SER A 37 17.95 1.25 11.54
C SER A 37 16.49 1.63 11.70
N SER A 38 16.25 2.63 12.56
CA SER A 38 14.93 3.23 12.69
C SER A 38 14.79 4.39 11.69
N LEU A 39 13.55 4.65 11.27
CA LEU A 39 13.22 5.80 10.42
C LEU A 39 13.51 7.15 11.10
N ASP A 40 13.53 7.15 12.44
CA ASP A 40 13.68 8.36 13.25
C ASP A 40 15.16 8.72 13.53
N ASP A 41 16.08 7.75 13.39
CA ASP A 41 17.51 7.96 13.66
C ASP A 41 18.36 8.11 12.38
N MET A 42 18.10 9.21 11.66
CA MET A 42 18.91 9.59 10.50
C MET A 42 20.32 10.03 10.87
N THR A 43 20.55 10.39 12.13
CA THR A 43 21.87 10.73 12.65
C THR A 43 22.77 9.51 12.66
N ASP A 44 22.27 8.36 13.12
CA ASP A 44 23.02 7.10 13.10
C ASP A 44 23.37 6.64 11.69
N THR A 45 22.43 6.82 10.75
CA THR A 45 22.67 6.49 9.34
C THR A 45 23.74 7.39 8.71
N LEU A 46 23.76 8.69 9.06
CA LEU A 46 24.83 9.61 8.66
C LEU A 46 26.17 9.24 9.29
N ASN A 47 26.19 8.97 10.59
CA ASN A 47 27.41 8.59 11.30
C ASN A 47 28.02 7.32 10.69
N ALA A 48 27.17 6.34 10.37
CA ALA A 48 27.58 5.13 9.66
C ALA A 48 28.11 5.44 8.25
N LEU A 49 27.48 6.34 7.50
CA LEU A 49 27.97 6.75 6.18
C LEU A 49 29.36 7.39 6.27
N VAL A 50 29.55 8.29 7.24
CA VAL A 50 30.84 8.96 7.48
C VAL A 50 31.91 7.95 7.90
N GLN A 51 31.56 6.99 8.75
CA GLN A 51 32.49 5.98 9.25
C GLN A 51 32.90 4.95 8.18
N HIS A 52 31.96 4.53 7.33
CA HIS A 52 32.17 3.42 6.39
C HIS A 52 32.36 3.86 4.94
N GLY A 53 32.12 5.13 4.61
CA GLY A 53 32.25 5.72 3.27
C GLY A 53 31.13 5.33 2.28
N ALA A 54 30.45 4.21 2.52
CA ALA A 54 29.28 3.76 1.79
C ALA A 54 28.36 2.94 2.71
N LEU A 55 27.08 2.87 2.39
CA LEU A 55 26.13 2.00 3.09
C LEU A 55 25.05 1.51 2.12
N CYS A 56 24.47 0.35 2.40
CA CYS A 56 23.30 -0.15 1.71
C CYS A 56 22.09 -0.08 2.64
N VAL A 57 21.04 0.62 2.22
CA VAL A 57 19.75 0.62 2.92
C VAL A 57 18.86 -0.45 2.30
N ALA A 58 18.63 -1.54 3.03
CA ALA A 58 17.80 -2.64 2.56
C ALA A 58 16.35 -2.46 3.04
N LEU A 59 15.43 -2.33 2.08
CA LEU A 59 14.00 -2.18 2.31
C LEU A 59 13.24 -3.39 1.77
N SER A 60 12.11 -3.75 2.39
CA SER A 60 11.20 -4.77 1.87
C SER A 60 10.49 -4.26 0.61
N GLY A 61 10.26 -5.17 -0.35
CA GLY A 61 9.55 -4.86 -1.59
C GLY A 61 10.35 -4.02 -2.58
N ASN A 62 9.66 -3.16 -3.32
CA ASN A 62 10.26 -2.24 -4.28
C ASN A 62 10.24 -0.81 -3.71
N PRO A 63 11.38 -0.11 -3.59
CA PRO A 63 11.45 1.25 -3.05
C PRO A 63 10.60 2.29 -3.82
N HIS A 64 10.15 1.96 -5.02
CA HIS A 64 9.34 2.82 -5.88
C HIS A 64 7.82 2.66 -5.73
N ASP A 65 7.37 1.65 -4.98
CA ASP A 65 5.97 1.23 -4.91
C ASP A 65 5.06 2.13 -4.05
N GLY A 66 5.60 3.20 -3.47
CA GLY A 66 4.87 4.11 -2.61
C GLY A 66 5.80 5.10 -1.90
N PRO A 67 5.26 6.00 -1.06
CA PRO A 67 6.08 6.87 -0.23
C PRO A 67 6.78 6.04 0.86
N SER A 68 7.95 5.49 0.54
CA SER A 68 8.87 4.96 1.54
C SER A 68 9.39 6.12 2.38
N ASP A 69 9.00 6.14 3.65
CA ASP A 69 9.43 7.19 4.59
C ASP A 69 10.96 7.22 4.72
N MET A 70 11.61 6.05 4.64
CA MET A 70 13.07 5.93 4.61
C MET A 70 13.66 6.58 3.36
N LEU A 71 13.14 6.29 2.16
CA LEU A 71 13.62 6.90 0.93
C LEU A 71 13.38 8.41 0.91
N ALA A 72 12.25 8.87 1.43
CA ALA A 72 11.96 10.29 1.57
C ALA A 72 12.93 10.97 2.55
N ALA A 73 13.23 10.34 3.68
CA ALA A 73 14.20 10.82 4.66
C ALA A 73 15.61 10.89 4.06
N LEU A 74 16.07 9.83 3.37
CA LEU A 74 17.36 9.82 2.68
C LEU A 74 17.47 10.91 1.61
N ARG A 75 16.40 11.17 0.85
CA ARG A 75 16.37 12.25 -0.13
C ARG A 75 16.45 13.63 0.50
N ARG A 76 15.80 13.85 1.66
CA ARG A 76 15.93 15.10 2.43
C ARG A 76 17.36 15.26 2.95
N LEU A 77 17.92 14.21 3.52
CA LEU A 77 19.29 14.18 4.02
C LEU A 77 20.33 14.52 2.94
N GLN A 78 20.10 14.07 1.69
CA GLN A 78 20.95 14.37 0.55
C GLN A 78 20.96 15.87 0.18
N GLN A 79 19.92 16.62 0.55
CA GLN A 79 19.88 18.07 0.37
C GLN A 79 20.80 18.78 1.36
N ASP A 80 20.95 18.21 2.56
CA ASP A 80 21.71 18.81 3.66
C ASP A 80 23.16 18.27 3.75
N THR A 81 23.44 17.10 3.18
CA THR A 81 24.75 16.43 3.24
C THR A 81 25.18 15.93 1.84
N PRO A 82 26.42 16.22 1.40
CA PRO A 82 26.89 15.80 0.09
C PRO A 82 27.19 14.29 0.06
N PHE A 83 26.23 13.50 -0.40
CA PHE A 83 26.44 12.10 -0.77
C PHE A 83 25.63 11.74 -2.02
N THR A 84 25.98 10.60 -2.63
CA THR A 84 25.27 10.08 -3.80
C THR A 84 24.30 8.99 -3.38
N LEU A 85 23.02 9.19 -3.69
CA LEU A 85 21.97 8.20 -3.47
C LEU A 85 21.64 7.45 -4.76
N HIS A 86 21.87 6.14 -4.79
CA HIS A 86 21.43 5.26 -5.86
C HIS A 86 20.28 4.38 -5.37
N VAL A 87 19.18 4.35 -6.11
CA VAL A 87 18.00 3.52 -5.78
C VAL A 87 17.94 2.36 -6.75
N ILE A 88 17.91 1.14 -6.22
CA ILE A 88 17.80 -0.09 -7.01
C ILE A 88 16.38 -0.60 -6.87
N ALA A 89 15.74 -0.87 -8.01
CA ALA A 89 14.41 -1.44 -8.03
C ALA A 89 14.40 -2.84 -7.39
N GLY A 90 13.42 -3.05 -6.52
CA GLY A 90 13.14 -4.34 -5.91
C GLY A 90 12.01 -5.07 -6.62
N VAL A 91 11.62 -6.22 -6.06
CA VAL A 91 10.39 -6.90 -6.49
C VAL A 91 9.22 -6.33 -5.73
N SER A 92 8.22 -5.88 -6.48
CA SER A 92 7.03 -5.23 -5.95
C SER A 92 6.16 -6.21 -5.14
N LEU A 93 5.76 -5.82 -3.93
CA LEU A 93 4.73 -6.56 -3.16
C LEU A 93 3.36 -6.48 -3.84
N LEU A 94 3.11 -5.39 -4.56
CA LEU A 94 1.89 -5.19 -5.36
C LEU A 94 1.72 -6.30 -6.40
N GLN A 95 2.81 -6.68 -7.06
CA GLN A 95 2.81 -7.80 -8.01
C GLN A 95 2.45 -9.13 -7.33
N GLY A 96 2.90 -9.33 -6.09
CA GLY A 96 2.52 -10.48 -5.27
C GLY A 96 1.02 -10.49 -4.96
N PHE A 97 0.45 -9.34 -4.58
CA PHE A 97 -0.99 -9.20 -4.36
C PHE A 97 -1.80 -9.47 -5.63
N TYR A 98 -1.37 -8.97 -6.79
CA TYR A 98 -2.00 -9.26 -8.08
C TYR A 98 -2.01 -10.76 -8.37
N THR A 99 -0.85 -11.40 -8.29
CA THR A 99 -0.72 -12.84 -8.56
C THR A 99 -1.62 -13.66 -7.64
N ALA A 100 -1.68 -13.29 -6.36
CA ALA A 100 -2.56 -13.93 -5.39
C ALA A 100 -4.05 -13.73 -5.71
N LEU A 101 -4.44 -12.52 -6.12
CA LEU A 101 -5.84 -12.22 -6.49
C LEU A 101 -6.27 -12.96 -7.74
N GLU A 102 -5.45 -12.98 -8.79
CA GLU A 102 -5.76 -13.72 -10.03
C GLU A 102 -5.99 -15.22 -9.76
N GLN A 103 -5.22 -15.81 -8.84
CA GLN A 103 -5.42 -17.19 -8.40
C GLN A 103 -6.75 -17.41 -7.69
N LEU A 104 -7.25 -16.41 -6.96
CA LEU A 104 -8.49 -16.48 -6.19
C LEU A 104 -9.74 -16.18 -7.02
N THR A 105 -9.64 -15.22 -7.95
CA THR A 105 -10.76 -14.78 -8.77
C THR A 105 -10.86 -15.53 -10.10
N ALA A 106 -9.86 -16.36 -10.44
CA ALA A 106 -9.73 -17.03 -11.73
C ALA A 106 -9.86 -16.08 -12.93
N SER A 107 -9.52 -14.80 -12.73
CA SER A 107 -9.61 -13.73 -13.73
C SER A 107 -8.26 -13.03 -13.85
N THR A 108 -7.89 -12.62 -15.06
CA THR A 108 -6.72 -11.77 -15.28
C THR A 108 -7.06 -10.36 -14.84
N LEU A 109 -6.38 -9.85 -13.83
CA LEU A 109 -6.65 -8.54 -13.25
C LEU A 109 -5.57 -7.56 -13.73
N ARG A 110 -5.97 -6.42 -14.28
CA ARG A 110 -5.01 -5.40 -14.72
C ARG A 110 -5.10 -4.16 -13.84
N PRO A 111 -3.98 -3.48 -13.54
CA PRO A 111 -4.02 -2.16 -12.92
C PRO A 111 -4.81 -1.19 -13.80
N ALA A 112 -5.66 -0.37 -13.20
CA ALA A 112 -6.28 0.74 -13.91
C ALA A 112 -5.22 1.81 -14.24
N THR A 113 -4.76 1.85 -15.49
CA THR A 113 -4.05 3.01 -16.02
C THR A 113 -5.05 4.10 -16.34
N TYR A 114 -5.17 5.08 -15.44
CA TYR A 114 -5.90 6.32 -15.71
C TYR A 114 -5.45 6.91 -17.05
N GLY A 115 -6.36 7.03 -18.02
CA GLY A 115 -6.12 7.73 -19.29
C GLY A 115 -5.94 6.87 -20.55
N THR A 116 -6.13 5.55 -20.51
CA THR A 116 -6.14 4.73 -21.74
C THR A 116 -7.56 4.29 -22.10
N GLN A 117 -8.12 4.91 -23.15
CA GLN A 117 -9.39 4.50 -23.74
C GLN A 117 -9.27 3.05 -24.24
N GLY A 118 -9.91 2.11 -23.57
CA GLY A 118 -9.96 0.71 -23.98
C GLY A 118 -10.02 -0.32 -22.85
N SER A 119 -9.82 0.06 -21.60
CA SER A 119 -10.07 -0.83 -20.45
C SER A 119 -11.48 -0.62 -19.91
N THR A 120 -12.27 -1.69 -19.87
CA THR A 120 -13.56 -1.74 -19.19
C THR A 120 -13.32 -1.66 -17.67
N PRO A 121 -14.11 -0.86 -16.92
CA PRO A 121 -13.96 -0.71 -15.46
C PRO A 121 -13.93 -2.04 -14.69
N ALA A 122 -14.58 -3.08 -15.20
CA ALA A 122 -14.61 -4.43 -14.62
C ALA A 122 -13.28 -5.20 -14.72
N ASP A 123 -12.43 -4.88 -15.72
CA ASP A 123 -11.16 -5.56 -15.97
C ASP A 123 -9.95 -4.80 -15.38
N SER A 124 -10.22 -3.63 -14.80
CA SER A 124 -9.21 -2.72 -14.28
C SER A 124 -9.40 -2.49 -12.78
N ILE A 125 -8.39 -2.83 -11.96
CA ILE A 125 -8.39 -2.59 -10.52
C ILE A 125 -7.85 -1.20 -10.22
N GLN A 126 -8.62 -0.43 -9.45
CA GLN A 126 -8.17 0.81 -8.86
C GLN A 126 -7.22 0.53 -7.69
N MET A 127 -5.99 1.03 -7.78
CA MET A 127 -4.99 0.86 -6.72
C MET A 127 -4.98 2.07 -5.79
N ILE A 128 -5.11 1.83 -4.50
CA ILE A 128 -5.17 2.88 -3.48
C ILE A 128 -4.27 2.52 -2.31
N THR A 129 -3.29 3.35 -2.01
CA THR A 129 -2.53 3.23 -0.76
C THR A 129 -3.38 3.67 0.43
N LEU A 130 -3.10 3.11 1.61
CA LEU A 130 -3.74 3.57 2.85
C LEU A 130 -3.49 5.05 3.12
N HIS A 131 -2.30 5.56 2.76
CA HIS A 131 -2.02 6.97 2.90
C HIS A 131 -2.95 7.82 2.03
N GLU A 132 -3.18 7.43 0.77
CA GLU A 132 -4.14 8.14 -0.08
C GLU A 132 -5.55 8.05 0.51
N LEU A 133 -6.01 6.86 0.92
CA LEU A 133 -7.31 6.69 1.59
C LEU A 133 -7.46 7.58 2.84
N ALA A 134 -6.38 7.72 3.62
CA ALA A 134 -6.33 8.54 4.81
C ALA A 134 -6.18 10.04 4.52
N ARG A 135 -5.49 10.46 3.44
CA ARG A 135 -5.29 11.88 3.11
C ARG A 135 -6.59 12.57 2.71
N PHE A 136 -7.48 11.85 2.01
CA PHE A 136 -8.83 12.35 1.75
C PHE A 136 -9.73 12.37 3.00
N ALA A 137 -9.20 12.01 4.19
CA ALA A 137 -9.90 12.17 5.45
C ALA A 137 -10.09 13.61 5.90
N GLY A 138 -9.20 14.52 5.44
CA GLY A 138 -9.21 15.93 5.80
C GLY A 138 -9.95 16.83 4.82
N ALA A 139 -10.39 16.31 3.66
CA ALA A 139 -11.39 17.02 2.88
C ALA A 139 -12.68 16.93 3.70
N PRO A 140 -13.30 18.05 4.10
CA PRO A 140 -14.61 17.99 4.72
C PRO A 140 -15.50 17.18 3.77
N LEU A 141 -16.05 16.08 4.29
CA LEU A 141 -17.38 15.68 3.86
C LEU A 141 -18.22 16.89 4.23
N GLU A 142 -18.33 17.87 3.34
CA GLU A 142 -19.32 18.93 3.47
C GLU A 142 -20.60 18.18 3.86
N PRO A 143 -21.11 18.36 5.08
CA PRO A 143 -22.40 17.81 5.40
C PRO A 143 -23.32 18.49 4.41
N ALA A 144 -23.78 17.76 3.38
CA ALA A 144 -24.91 18.19 2.60
C ALA A 144 -25.94 18.66 3.63
N SER A 145 -26.23 19.96 3.54
CA SER A 145 -26.75 20.75 4.65
C SER A 145 -27.89 20.04 5.35
N ILE A 146 -27.94 20.19 6.67
CA ILE A 146 -29.10 19.86 7.49
C ILE A 146 -30.22 20.83 7.08
N ALA A 147 -30.89 20.51 5.98
CA ALA A 147 -32.09 21.17 5.47
C ALA A 147 -32.75 20.25 4.44
N GLY A 148 -33.38 19.18 4.92
CA GLY A 148 -34.53 18.56 4.27
C GLY A 148 -34.34 17.88 2.90
N ASN A 149 -33.14 17.77 2.33
CA ASN A 149 -32.96 17.18 1.01
C ASN A 149 -32.02 15.95 1.02
N VAL A 150 -32.49 14.95 0.30
CA VAL A 150 -32.01 13.59 0.07
C VAL A 150 -30.48 13.50 -0.15
N ARG A 151 -29.84 12.48 0.43
CA ARG A 151 -28.42 12.18 0.14
C ARG A 151 -28.30 11.67 -1.30
N PRO A 152 -27.35 12.17 -2.11
CA PRO A 152 -27.31 11.93 -3.56
C PRO A 152 -27.03 10.49 -4.03
N TRP A 153 -26.84 9.52 -3.12
CA TRP A 153 -26.69 8.11 -3.48
C TRP A 153 -27.96 7.28 -3.22
N ILE A 154 -28.96 7.84 -2.53
CA ILE A 154 -30.19 7.14 -2.12
C ILE A 154 -31.16 6.96 -3.31
N GLU A 155 -30.97 7.67 -4.42
CA GLU A 155 -31.94 7.64 -5.55
C GLU A 155 -31.70 6.53 -6.59
N SER A 156 -30.66 5.69 -6.46
CA SER A 156 -30.43 4.57 -7.40
C SER A 156 -31.27 3.31 -7.12
N GLN A 157 -32.32 3.41 -6.29
CA GLN A 157 -33.40 2.42 -6.20
C GLN A 157 -34.66 2.82 -7.00
N GLN A 158 -34.49 3.61 -8.07
CA GLN A 158 -35.50 4.03 -9.06
C GLN A 158 -36.37 5.27 -8.77
N GLN A 159 -35.83 6.33 -8.18
CA GLN A 159 -36.50 7.65 -8.21
C GLN A 159 -35.48 8.80 -8.25
N GLY A 160 -34.98 9.18 -9.43
CA GLY A 160 -34.23 10.43 -9.60
C GLY A 160 -33.13 10.44 -10.67
N THR A 161 -32.83 11.62 -11.24
CA THR A 161 -31.78 11.84 -12.24
C THR A 161 -30.41 11.86 -11.56
N TYR A 162 -29.62 10.82 -11.77
CA TYR A 162 -28.28 10.66 -11.21
C TYR A 162 -27.36 11.84 -11.52
N SER A 163 -26.84 12.51 -10.48
CA SER A 163 -25.76 13.49 -10.57
C SER A 163 -24.58 13.02 -9.72
N PRO A 164 -23.49 12.53 -10.33
CA PRO A 164 -22.33 12.08 -9.57
C PRO A 164 -21.65 13.24 -8.85
N PRO A 165 -21.02 13.00 -7.69
CA PRO A 165 -20.28 14.04 -6.97
C PRO A 165 -19.17 14.67 -7.84
N GLN A 166 -19.08 15.99 -7.81
CA GLN A 166 -18.10 16.78 -8.60
C GLN A 166 -16.64 16.65 -8.12
N ALA A 167 -16.41 16.02 -6.96
CA ALA A 167 -15.08 15.62 -6.53
C ALA A 167 -14.89 14.14 -6.89
N SER A 168 -13.81 13.83 -7.62
CA SER A 168 -13.40 12.45 -7.89
C SER A 168 -13.15 11.75 -6.55
N TYR A 169 -14.12 10.96 -6.09
CA TYR A 169 -13.91 10.09 -4.95
C TYR A 169 -12.76 9.13 -5.29
N LEU A 170 -11.79 9.04 -4.38
CA LEU A 170 -10.62 8.19 -4.58
C LEU A 170 -11.03 6.73 -4.77
N VAL A 171 -12.14 6.29 -4.17
CA VAL A 171 -12.70 4.95 -4.32
C VAL A 171 -13.95 5.05 -5.19
N GLN A 172 -13.95 4.41 -6.35
CA GLN A 172 -15.14 4.32 -7.22
C GLN A 172 -15.83 2.96 -7.01
N PRO A 173 -17.03 2.89 -6.41
CA PRO A 173 -17.67 1.60 -6.09
C PRO A 173 -18.03 0.75 -7.31
N VAL A 174 -18.10 1.35 -8.50
CA VAL A 174 -18.35 0.67 -9.78
C VAL A 174 -17.10 -0.01 -10.36
N CYS A 175 -15.94 0.18 -9.73
CA CYS A 175 -14.67 -0.43 -10.12
C CYS A 175 -14.15 -1.30 -8.97
N PRO A 176 -13.54 -2.46 -9.25
CA PRO A 176 -12.84 -3.19 -8.21
C PRO A 176 -11.65 -2.39 -7.69
N VAL A 177 -11.38 -2.48 -6.39
CA VAL A 177 -10.37 -1.67 -5.70
C VAL A 177 -9.43 -2.55 -4.89
N LEU A 178 -8.13 -2.26 -4.95
CA LEU A 178 -7.12 -2.87 -4.10
C LEU A 178 -6.52 -1.82 -3.17
N ILE A 179 -6.73 -2.01 -1.88
CA ILE A 179 -6.21 -1.16 -0.81
C ILE A 179 -5.04 -1.87 -0.13
N TRP A 180 -3.92 -1.18 0.04
CA TRP A 180 -2.71 -1.73 0.65
C TRP A 180 -1.93 -0.68 1.43
N ALA A 181 -1.01 -1.12 2.30
CA ALA A 181 -0.30 -0.22 3.21
C ALA A 181 0.65 0.78 2.51
N GLY A 182 1.21 0.41 1.36
CA GLY A 182 2.19 1.24 0.65
C GLY A 182 3.52 1.43 1.40
N GLY A 183 3.94 0.44 2.21
CA GLY A 183 5.25 0.45 2.88
C GLY A 183 5.38 1.37 4.11
N ARG A 184 4.27 1.68 4.79
CA ARG A 184 4.25 2.48 6.02
C ARG A 184 3.95 1.63 7.25
N SER A 185 4.50 2.06 8.39
CA SER A 185 4.12 1.55 9.71
C SER A 185 2.65 1.91 9.99
N LEU A 186 1.88 0.92 10.45
CA LEU A 186 0.44 1.03 10.60
C LEU A 186 0.04 1.06 12.08
N GLU A 187 -0.88 1.96 12.41
CA GLU A 187 -1.45 2.05 13.75
C GLU A 187 -2.49 0.95 13.98
N SER A 188 -2.70 0.57 15.25
CA SER A 188 -3.73 -0.39 15.67
C SER A 188 -5.16 -0.03 15.23
N SER A 189 -5.40 1.23 14.85
CA SER A 189 -6.69 1.78 14.41
C SER A 189 -6.95 1.66 12.89
N THR A 190 -6.03 1.03 12.14
CA THR A 190 -6.07 1.01 10.66
C THR A 190 -7.37 0.42 10.11
N TRP A 191 -7.88 -0.67 10.69
CA TRP A 191 -9.17 -1.25 10.26
C TRP A 191 -10.34 -0.31 10.46
N ALA A 192 -10.40 0.38 11.59
CA ALA A 192 -11.45 1.36 11.85
C ALA A 192 -11.39 2.54 10.87
N LEU A 193 -10.18 2.96 10.47
CA LEU A 193 -10.01 3.99 9.44
C LEU A 193 -10.53 3.51 8.08
N ILE A 194 -10.15 2.31 7.65
CA ILE A 194 -10.60 1.70 6.39
C ILE A 194 -12.13 1.57 6.39
N GLN A 195 -12.70 0.97 7.43
CA GLN A 195 -14.14 0.76 7.56
C GLN A 195 -14.92 2.07 7.56
N ARG A 196 -14.47 3.09 8.31
CA ARG A 196 -15.07 4.44 8.31
C ARG A 196 -15.07 5.09 6.93
N ARG A 197 -14.10 4.77 6.06
CA ARG A 197 -13.99 5.32 4.71
C ARG A 197 -14.83 4.57 3.69
N LEU A 198 -15.01 3.26 3.88
CA LEU A 198 -15.69 2.40 2.92
C LEU A 198 -17.17 2.22 3.23
N MET A 199 -17.59 2.18 4.50
CA MET A 199 -19.01 2.01 4.88
C MET A 199 -19.96 3.10 4.35
N PRO A 200 -19.53 4.36 4.10
CA PRO A 200 -20.38 5.32 3.40
C PRO A 200 -20.60 5.01 1.90
N LEU A 201 -19.76 4.16 1.31
CA LEU A 201 -19.72 3.86 -0.12
C LEU A 201 -20.22 2.45 -0.46
N TYR A 202 -20.10 1.50 0.48
CA TYR A 202 -20.45 0.10 0.30
C TYR A 202 -21.39 -0.38 1.41
N PRO A 203 -22.30 -1.33 1.13
CA PRO A 203 -23.12 -1.98 2.14
C PRO A 203 -22.27 -2.65 3.22
N ALA A 204 -22.77 -2.69 4.46
CA ALA A 204 -22.10 -3.35 5.60
C ALA A 204 -21.74 -4.83 5.33
N HIS A 205 -22.59 -5.51 4.56
CA HIS A 205 -22.43 -6.92 4.18
C HIS A 205 -21.66 -7.12 2.89
N HIS A 206 -21.11 -6.05 2.27
CA HIS A 206 -20.34 -6.17 1.04
C HIS A 206 -19.15 -7.12 1.26
N PRO A 207 -18.99 -8.15 0.41
CA PRO A 207 -17.90 -9.10 0.56
C PRO A 207 -16.58 -8.43 0.17
N VAL A 208 -15.59 -8.52 1.05
CA VAL A 208 -14.23 -8.07 0.80
C VAL A 208 -13.27 -9.24 0.93
N VAL A 209 -12.20 -9.23 0.14
CA VAL A 209 -11.18 -10.28 0.15
C VAL A 209 -9.91 -9.72 0.78
N LEU A 210 -9.47 -10.34 1.86
CA LEU A 210 -8.22 -10.05 2.53
C LEU A 210 -7.17 -10.99 1.98
N VAL A 211 -6.12 -10.43 1.38
CA VAL A 211 -4.97 -11.18 0.88
C VAL A 211 -3.80 -10.87 1.78
N ARG A 212 -3.19 -11.92 2.35
CA ARG A 212 -1.97 -11.82 3.11
C ARG A 212 -0.84 -12.56 2.41
N LEU A 213 0.25 -11.85 2.17
CA LEU A 213 1.47 -12.41 1.64
C LEU A 213 2.37 -12.91 2.77
N GLY A 214 3.12 -13.96 2.48
CA GLY A 214 4.21 -14.43 3.29
C GLY A 214 5.43 -13.52 3.16
N MET A 215 6.50 -13.90 3.86
CA MET A 215 7.77 -13.19 3.81
C MET A 215 8.42 -13.21 2.42
N MET A 216 7.97 -14.11 1.52
CA MET A 216 8.53 -14.27 0.18
C MET A 216 7.64 -13.66 -0.90
N GLY A 217 6.54 -13.00 -0.54
CA GLY A 217 5.56 -12.43 -1.46
C GLY A 217 4.55 -13.45 -2.02
N GLU A 218 4.53 -14.66 -1.48
CA GLU A 218 3.59 -15.73 -1.80
C GLU A 218 2.27 -15.55 -1.03
N PRO A 219 1.10 -15.91 -1.60
CA PRO A 219 -0.14 -15.91 -0.83
C PRO A 219 -0.07 -16.94 0.30
N VAL A 220 -0.19 -16.47 1.54
CA VAL A 220 -0.22 -17.34 2.74
C VAL A 220 -1.63 -17.50 3.27
N ALA A 221 -2.47 -16.46 3.15
CA ALA A 221 -3.86 -16.52 3.52
C ALA A 221 -4.71 -15.64 2.61
N ALA A 222 -5.89 -16.15 2.29
CA ALA A 222 -6.95 -15.40 1.65
C ALA A 222 -8.24 -15.67 2.41
N ALA A 223 -8.94 -14.61 2.82
CA ALA A 223 -10.21 -14.74 3.54
C ALA A 223 -11.22 -13.76 2.98
N THR A 224 -12.45 -14.23 2.80
CA THR A 224 -13.58 -13.36 2.51
C THR A 224 -14.24 -12.97 3.83
N SER A 225 -14.48 -11.67 4.01
CA SER A 225 -15.18 -11.13 5.18
C SER A 225 -16.21 -10.10 4.75
N ALA A 226 -17.15 -9.78 5.63
CA ALA A 226 -18.04 -8.64 5.43
C ALA A 226 -17.29 -7.35 5.77
N LEU A 227 -17.55 -6.26 5.05
CA LEU A 227 -16.95 -4.96 5.31
C LEU A 227 -17.10 -4.50 6.78
N ALA A 228 -18.25 -4.77 7.40
CA ALA A 228 -18.50 -4.41 8.79
C ALA A 228 -17.68 -5.23 9.81
N ALA A 229 -17.14 -6.38 9.43
CA ALA A 229 -16.36 -7.28 10.28
C ALA A 229 -14.83 -7.10 10.12
N LEU A 230 -14.39 -6.02 9.46
CA LEU A 230 -12.97 -5.76 9.26
C LEU A 230 -12.18 -5.54 10.56
N THR A 231 -12.81 -4.97 11.59
CA THR A 231 -12.16 -4.76 12.89
C THR A 231 -11.86 -6.04 13.66
N GLU A 232 -12.45 -7.17 13.25
CA GLU A 232 -12.21 -8.50 13.85
C GLU A 232 -11.02 -9.21 13.21
N GLN A 233 -10.45 -8.63 12.15
CA GLN A 233 -9.38 -9.24 11.38
C GLN A 233 -8.00 -9.01 12.03
N PRO A 234 -7.01 -9.88 11.74
CA PRO A 234 -5.63 -9.65 12.16
C PRO A 234 -5.13 -8.26 11.73
N PRO A 235 -4.12 -7.69 12.41
CA PRO A 235 -3.62 -6.35 12.09
C PRO A 235 -3.30 -6.19 10.61
N PHE A 236 -3.80 -5.12 9.99
CA PHE A 236 -3.41 -4.74 8.64
C PHE A 236 -1.93 -4.35 8.67
N ASP A 237 -1.09 -5.06 7.90
CA ASP A 237 0.35 -4.82 7.80
C ASP A 237 0.75 -4.59 6.33
N GLU A 238 2.04 -4.33 6.07
CA GLU A 238 2.57 -4.12 4.71
C GLU A 238 2.41 -5.33 3.77
N ARG A 239 2.15 -6.52 4.33
CA ARG A 239 1.91 -7.76 3.61
C ARG A 239 0.43 -8.09 3.50
N THR A 240 -0.45 -7.19 3.94
CA THR A 240 -1.89 -7.35 3.84
C THR A 240 -2.44 -6.36 2.82
N ALA A 241 -3.29 -6.86 1.94
CA ALA A 241 -4.09 -6.06 1.03
C ALA A 241 -5.56 -6.42 1.17
N LEU A 242 -6.42 -5.42 0.99
CA LEU A 242 -7.87 -5.54 0.99
C LEU A 242 -8.35 -5.31 -0.43
N TYR A 243 -8.89 -6.35 -1.03
CA TYR A 243 -9.58 -6.28 -2.31
C TYR A 243 -11.08 -6.08 -2.09
N LEU A 244 -11.64 -5.07 -2.75
CA LEU A 244 -13.05 -4.78 -2.81
C LEU A 244 -13.54 -5.04 -4.23
N PRO A 245 -14.42 -6.03 -4.43
CA PRO A 245 -15.15 -6.17 -5.68
C PRO A 245 -16.02 -4.93 -5.95
N ALA A 246 -16.30 -4.66 -7.23
CA ALA A 246 -17.26 -3.63 -7.62
C ALA A 246 -18.67 -3.95 -7.09
N LEU A 247 -19.45 -2.90 -6.82
CA LEU A 247 -20.90 -3.00 -6.63
C LEU A 247 -21.56 -3.33 -7.97
N ALA A 248 -22.35 -4.40 -7.97
CA ALA A 248 -23.20 -4.78 -9.10
C ALA A 248 -24.41 -3.83 -9.24
#